data_AF-A0A2D6FNE6-F1
#
_entry.id   AF-A0A2D6FNE6-F1
#
_cell.length_a   1.000
_cell.length_b   1.000
_cell.length_c   1.000
_cell.angle_alpha   90.00
_cell.angle_beta   90.00
_cell.angle_gamma   90.00
#
_symmetry.space_group_name_H-M   'P 1'
#
loop_
_entity.id
_entity.type
_entity.pdbx_description
1 polymer ?
#
loop_
_entity_poly.entity_id
_entity_poly.type
_entity_poly.pdbx_seq_one_letter_code
_entity_poly.pdbx_strand_id
1 'polypeptide(L)'
;MGANTLIEIRSCTSSYGTQIYFSKGKFDSWCVYLKKDGNAQAPHDKSYFKALKELADKYGEDVIYDKFVQIYDKTSVKCYINVVNYIEDLSQDLEEEDRELFWNTLTTLYFAMVAEENKKFTKLGKRIKRLGIHQILQEDLNISEAAQYSKGMKWRQIHDECVERGF
;
A
#
# COMPACT_ATOMS: atom_id res chain seq x y z
N MET A 1 30.22 -10.35 -4.15
CA MET A 1 29.31 -9.61 -3.25
C MET A 1 29.12 -8.23 -3.85
N GLY A 2 28.10 -8.06 -4.70
CA GLY A 2 27.78 -6.75 -5.26
C GLY A 2 27.11 -5.90 -4.19
N ALA A 3 27.56 -4.67 -4.01
CA ALA A 3 26.85 -3.70 -3.18
C ALA A 3 25.40 -3.62 -3.68
N ASN A 4 24.44 -3.95 -2.82
CA ASN A 4 23.02 -3.87 -3.15
C ASN A 4 22.64 -2.37 -3.17
N THR A 5 22.93 -1.69 -4.28
CA THR A 5 22.69 -0.26 -4.42
C THR A 5 21.19 0.00 -4.34
N LEU A 6 20.75 0.67 -3.30
CA LEU A 6 19.37 1.13 -3.15
C LEU A 6 19.10 2.23 -4.19
N ILE A 7 18.42 1.87 -5.28
CA ILE A 7 18.00 2.81 -6.32
C ILE A 7 16.65 3.41 -5.91
N GLU A 8 16.67 4.70 -5.59
CA GLU A 8 15.45 5.48 -5.31
C GLU A 8 14.68 5.75 -6.60
N ILE A 9 13.36 5.62 -6.57
CA ILE A 9 12.47 5.78 -7.72
C ILE A 9 11.32 6.75 -7.42
N ARG A 10 10.80 7.34 -8.50
CA ARG A 10 9.56 8.14 -8.47
C ARG A 10 8.43 7.49 -9.25
N SER A 11 8.73 6.42 -10.00
CA SER A 11 7.78 5.68 -10.82
C SER A 11 8.27 4.26 -11.06
N CYS A 12 7.34 3.34 -11.34
CA CYS A 12 7.60 2.01 -11.87
C CYS A 12 6.49 1.62 -12.86
N THR A 13 6.74 0.61 -13.68
CA THR A 13 5.79 0.05 -14.64
C THR A 13 5.82 -1.47 -14.53
N SER A 14 4.66 -2.12 -14.45
CA SER A 14 4.57 -3.58 -14.48
C SER A 14 4.72 -4.14 -15.89
N SER A 15 4.99 -5.44 -15.99
CA SER A 15 4.91 -6.22 -17.23
C SER A 15 3.52 -6.14 -17.88
N TYR A 16 2.47 -5.87 -17.11
CA TYR A 16 1.09 -5.68 -17.57
C TYR A 16 0.79 -4.29 -18.13
N GLY A 17 1.79 -3.40 -18.20
CA GLY A 17 1.65 -2.05 -18.75
C GLY A 17 1.04 -1.03 -17.78
N THR A 18 0.83 -1.38 -16.51
CA THR A 18 0.36 -0.44 -15.49
C THR A 18 1.53 0.36 -14.93
N GLN A 19 1.46 1.69 -15.01
CA GLN A 19 2.45 2.61 -14.45
C GLN A 19 1.98 3.18 -13.12
N ILE A 20 2.82 3.12 -12.08
CA ILE A 20 2.57 3.73 -10.76
C ILE A 20 3.64 4.78 -10.51
N TYR A 21 3.25 5.99 -10.12
CA TYR A 21 4.19 7.09 -9.96
C TYR A 21 3.71 8.16 -8.97
N PHE A 22 4.67 8.90 -8.43
CA PHE A 22 4.40 10.14 -7.71
C PHE A 22 4.28 11.31 -8.67
N SER A 23 3.33 12.19 -8.43
CA SER A 23 3.19 13.46 -9.14
C SER A 23 2.74 14.56 -8.19
N LYS A 24 2.74 15.79 -8.69
CA LYS A 24 2.22 16.95 -7.98
C LYS A 24 0.70 16.82 -7.81
N GLY A 25 0.27 16.63 -6.57
CA GLY A 25 -1.14 16.71 -6.17
C GLY A 25 -1.54 18.13 -5.79
N LYS A 26 -2.71 18.25 -5.16
CA LYS A 26 -3.24 19.53 -4.64
C LYS A 26 -2.42 20.07 -3.45
N PHE A 27 -1.80 19.17 -2.68
CA PHE A 27 -1.19 19.51 -1.39
C PHE A 27 0.33 19.30 -1.36
N ASP A 28 0.84 18.28 -2.06
CA ASP A 28 2.26 17.92 -2.07
C ASP A 28 2.68 17.26 -3.39
N SER A 29 3.97 16.92 -3.50
CA SER A 29 4.58 16.20 -4.64
C SER A 29 4.61 14.69 -4.48
N TRP A 30 3.81 14.13 -3.57
CA TRP A 30 3.76 12.70 -3.23
C TRP A 30 2.42 12.07 -3.57
N CYS A 31 1.58 12.75 -4.33
CA CYS A 31 0.31 12.18 -4.79
C CYS A 31 0.60 10.99 -5.71
N VAL A 32 0.07 9.83 -5.35
CA VAL A 32 0.22 8.59 -6.12
C VAL A 32 -0.79 8.58 -7.25
N TYR A 33 -0.34 8.16 -8.43
CA TYR A 33 -1.17 7.92 -9.59
C TYR A 33 -0.90 6.53 -10.14
N LEU A 34 -1.96 5.87 -10.57
CA LEU A 34 -1.93 4.65 -11.34
C LEU A 34 -2.44 4.96 -12.74
N LYS A 35 -1.66 4.61 -13.77
CA LYS A 35 -1.97 4.84 -15.18
C LYS A 35 -1.98 3.53 -15.95
N LYS A 36 -3.11 3.24 -16.58
CA LYS A 36 -3.29 2.11 -17.51
C LYS A 36 -4.06 2.62 -18.74
N ASP A 37 -3.65 2.20 -19.93
CA ASP A 37 -4.29 2.57 -21.21
C ASP A 37 -4.48 4.09 -21.40
N GLY A 38 -3.50 4.88 -20.97
CA GLY A 38 -3.53 6.34 -21.09
C GLY A 38 -4.29 7.08 -19.98
N ASN A 39 -5.11 6.38 -19.19
CA ASN A 39 -5.92 6.96 -18.12
C ASN A 39 -5.19 6.91 -16.78
N ALA A 40 -4.90 8.07 -16.20
CA ALA A 40 -4.27 8.19 -14.88
C ALA A 40 -5.31 8.56 -13.81
N GLN A 41 -5.28 7.85 -12.69
CA GLN A 41 -6.16 8.11 -11.55
C GLN A 41 -5.42 7.99 -10.22
N ALA A 42 -5.84 8.80 -9.24
CA ALA A 42 -5.38 8.63 -7.86
C ALA A 42 -6.13 7.45 -7.22
N PRO A 43 -5.45 6.56 -6.50
CA PRO A 43 -6.10 5.41 -5.88
C PRO A 43 -6.97 5.85 -4.70
N HIS A 44 -8.15 5.25 -4.56
CA HIS A 44 -8.99 5.40 -3.39
C HIS A 44 -8.75 4.25 -2.41
N ASP A 45 -8.86 4.52 -1.11
CA ASP A 45 -8.67 3.51 -0.06
C ASP A 45 -9.58 2.28 -0.28
N LYS A 46 -10.84 2.52 -0.66
CA LYS A 46 -11.79 1.47 -0.99
C LYS A 46 -11.33 0.57 -2.15
N SER A 47 -10.57 1.10 -3.12
CA SER A 47 -10.15 0.36 -4.30
C SER A 47 -9.17 -0.75 -3.94
N TYR A 48 -8.10 -0.42 -3.21
CA TYR A 48 -7.14 -1.44 -2.78
C TYR A 48 -7.66 -2.28 -1.62
N PHE A 49 -8.56 -1.77 -0.77
CA PHE A 49 -9.25 -2.62 0.22
C PHE A 49 -10.08 -3.73 -0.43
N LYS A 50 -10.82 -3.39 -1.51
CA LYS A 50 -11.58 -4.39 -2.26
C LYS A 50 -10.67 -5.45 -2.88
N ALA A 51 -9.58 -5.01 -3.54
CA ALA A 51 -8.62 -5.93 -4.15
C ALA A 51 -7.94 -6.83 -3.11
N LEU A 52 -7.58 -6.30 -1.93
CA LEU A 52 -7.01 -7.10 -0.85
C LEU A 52 -8.00 -8.14 -0.30
N LYS A 53 -9.27 -7.79 -0.12
CA LYS A 53 -10.30 -8.75 0.30
C LYS A 53 -10.51 -9.84 -0.75
N GLU A 54 -10.58 -9.48 -2.03
CA GLU A 54 -10.69 -10.47 -3.12
C GLU A 54 -9.53 -11.47 -3.13
N LEU A 55 -8.30 -10.98 -2.95
CA LEU A 55 -7.12 -11.84 -2.80
C LEU A 55 -7.18 -12.67 -1.50
N ALA A 56 -7.62 -12.08 -0.40
CA ALA A 56 -7.71 -12.76 0.89
C ALA A 56 -8.77 -13.87 0.89
N ASP A 57 -9.89 -13.66 0.22
CA ASP A 57 -10.96 -14.67 0.07
C ASP A 57 -10.45 -15.92 -0.67
N LYS A 58 -9.50 -15.75 -1.60
CA LYS A 58 -8.90 -16.84 -2.38
C LYS A 58 -7.70 -17.49 -1.68
N TYR A 59 -6.80 -16.70 -1.10
CA TYR A 59 -5.49 -17.16 -0.59
C TYR A 59 -5.40 -17.24 0.94
N GLY A 60 -6.39 -16.72 1.66
CA GLY A 60 -6.41 -16.60 3.11
C GLY A 60 -6.04 -15.20 3.58
N GLU A 61 -6.77 -14.70 4.58
CA GLU A 61 -6.58 -13.37 5.17
C GLU A 61 -5.18 -13.17 5.74
N ASP A 62 -4.71 -14.13 6.55
CA ASP A 62 -3.38 -14.07 7.16
C ASP A 62 -2.27 -14.07 6.10
N VAL A 63 -2.42 -14.85 5.02
CA VAL A 63 -1.44 -14.92 3.94
C VAL A 63 -1.28 -13.56 3.26
N ILE A 64 -2.39 -12.90 2.92
CA ILE A 64 -2.37 -11.58 2.28
C ILE A 64 -1.91 -10.50 3.27
N TYR A 65 -2.34 -10.57 4.53
CA TYR A 65 -1.91 -9.64 5.56
C TYR A 65 -0.39 -9.73 5.82
N ASP A 66 0.16 -10.93 5.94
CA ASP A 66 1.61 -11.15 6.15
C ASP A 66 2.44 -10.66 4.97
N LYS A 67 1.99 -10.88 3.74
CA LYS A 67 2.64 -10.30 2.54
C LYS A 67 2.62 -8.77 2.58
N PHE A 68 1.51 -8.17 2.99
CA PHE A 68 1.42 -6.73 3.19
C PHE A 68 2.38 -6.24 4.30
N VAL A 69 2.44 -6.91 5.45
CA VAL A 69 3.33 -6.54 6.57
C VAL A 69 4.80 -6.55 6.14
N GLN A 70 5.22 -7.54 5.35
CA GLN A 70 6.58 -7.60 4.80
C GLN A 70 6.93 -6.38 3.95
N ILE A 71 5.98 -5.81 3.22
CA ILE A 71 6.15 -4.58 2.42
C ILE A 71 6.11 -3.34 3.32
N TYR A 72 5.18 -3.32 4.29
CA TYR A 72 5.07 -2.28 5.30
C TYR A 72 6.40 -2.07 6.03
N ASP A 73 7.05 -3.14 6.48
CA ASP A 73 8.31 -3.08 7.24
C ASP A 73 9.47 -2.55 6.39
N LYS A 74 9.47 -2.82 5.08
CA LYS A 74 10.45 -2.28 4.12
C LYS A 74 10.20 -0.83 3.74
N THR A 75 9.03 -0.29 4.07
CA THR A 75 8.65 1.07 3.67
C THR A 75 9.31 2.14 4.53
N SER A 76 9.86 3.16 3.88
CA SER A 76 10.53 4.32 4.50
C SER A 76 10.05 5.63 3.86
N VAL A 77 10.67 6.75 4.24
CA VAL A 77 10.48 8.05 3.56
C VAL A 77 10.96 8.05 2.09
N LYS A 78 11.75 7.06 1.68
CA LYS A 78 12.21 6.90 0.29
C LYS A 78 11.56 5.70 -0.36
N CYS A 79 11.23 5.85 -1.64
CA CYS A 79 10.71 4.77 -2.48
C CYS A 79 11.87 4.14 -3.25
N TYR A 80 12.12 2.85 -3.04
CA TYR A 80 13.17 2.08 -3.69
C TYR A 80 12.63 0.98 -4.60
N ILE A 81 13.32 0.75 -5.72
CA ILE A 81 12.95 -0.28 -6.71
C ILE A 81 13.04 -1.71 -6.16
N ASN A 82 13.95 -1.98 -5.21
CA ASN A 82 14.10 -3.32 -4.64
C ASN A 82 12.85 -3.75 -3.86
N VAL A 83 12.06 -2.82 -3.32
CA VAL A 83 10.77 -3.15 -2.69
C VAL A 83 9.73 -3.50 -3.75
N VAL A 84 9.73 -2.82 -4.91
CA VAL A 84 8.86 -3.16 -6.04
C VAL A 84 9.20 -4.54 -6.61
N ASN A 85 10.49 -4.84 -6.79
CA ASN A 85 10.95 -6.16 -7.23
C ASN A 85 10.55 -7.24 -6.21
N TYR A 86 10.63 -6.92 -4.92
CA TYR A 86 10.18 -7.84 -3.88
C TYR A 86 8.67 -8.10 -3.91
N ILE A 87 7.85 -7.10 -4.29
CA ILE A 87 6.40 -7.31 -4.53
C ILE A 87 6.17 -8.25 -5.72
N GLU A 88 6.97 -8.13 -6.78
CA GLU A 88 6.95 -9.06 -7.92
C GLU A 88 7.33 -10.49 -7.49
N ASP A 89 8.35 -10.64 -6.64
CA ASP A 89 8.74 -11.94 -6.10
C ASP A 89 7.61 -12.56 -5.26
N LEU A 90 6.96 -11.75 -4.40
CA LEU A 90 5.83 -12.20 -3.58
C LEU A 90 4.61 -12.63 -4.40
N SER A 91 4.43 -12.09 -5.62
CA SER A 91 3.32 -12.44 -6.50
C SER A 91 3.49 -13.83 -7.13
N GLN A 92 4.71 -14.36 -7.18
CA GLN A 92 4.98 -15.67 -7.81
C GLN A 92 4.31 -16.84 -7.07
N ASP A 93 4.00 -16.67 -5.79
CA ASP A 93 3.24 -17.65 -4.99
C ASP A 93 1.75 -17.71 -5.35
N LEU A 94 1.26 -16.77 -6.18
CA LEU A 94 -0.13 -16.67 -6.60
C LEU A 94 -0.32 -17.25 -8.01
N GLU A 95 -1.57 -17.60 -8.32
CA GLU A 95 -1.98 -17.98 -9.66
C GLU A 95 -1.74 -16.82 -10.64
N GLU A 96 -1.36 -17.15 -11.88
CA GLU A 96 -0.93 -16.19 -12.89
C GLU A 96 -1.94 -15.07 -13.14
N GLU A 97 -3.23 -15.40 -13.10
CA GLU A 97 -4.35 -14.47 -13.28
C GLU A 97 -4.47 -13.41 -12.18
N ASP A 98 -4.00 -13.69 -10.96
CA ASP A 98 -4.09 -12.78 -9.82
C ASP A 98 -2.84 -11.92 -9.62
N ARG A 99 -1.74 -12.26 -10.30
CA ARG A 99 -0.46 -11.58 -10.14
C ARG A 99 -0.53 -10.10 -10.49
N GLU A 100 -1.28 -9.74 -11.54
CA GLU A 100 -1.49 -8.34 -11.90
C GLU A 100 -2.26 -7.59 -10.79
N LEU A 101 -3.35 -8.19 -10.29
CA LEU A 101 -4.17 -7.58 -9.23
C LEU A 101 -3.33 -7.37 -7.97
N PHE A 102 -2.58 -8.39 -7.54
CA PHE A 102 -1.69 -8.31 -6.40
C PHE A 102 -0.61 -7.24 -6.59
N TRP A 103 0.12 -7.28 -7.70
CA TRP A 103 1.22 -6.35 -7.95
C TRP A 103 0.72 -4.91 -7.96
N ASN A 104 -0.38 -4.63 -8.69
CA ASN A 104 -0.96 -3.29 -8.78
C ASN A 104 -1.40 -2.80 -7.40
N THR A 105 -2.04 -3.66 -6.61
CA THR A 105 -2.57 -3.32 -5.29
C THR A 105 -1.46 -3.03 -4.29
N LEU A 106 -0.50 -3.95 -4.14
CA LEU A 106 0.56 -3.85 -3.15
C LEU A 106 1.60 -2.77 -3.52
N THR A 107 1.90 -2.59 -4.81
CA THR A 107 2.78 -1.51 -5.26
C THR A 107 2.13 -0.15 -5.07
N THR A 108 0.82 -0.02 -5.33
CA THR A 108 0.08 1.20 -5.04
C THR A 108 0.09 1.52 -3.55
N LEU A 109 -0.15 0.51 -2.71
CA LEU A 109 -0.09 0.66 -1.25
C LEU A 109 1.29 1.05 -0.76
N TYR A 110 2.35 0.46 -1.31
CA TYR A 110 3.72 0.84 -1.02
C TYR A 110 3.97 2.32 -1.33
N PHE A 111 3.63 2.78 -2.53
CA PHE A 111 3.75 4.19 -2.90
C PHE A 111 2.90 5.09 -1.99
N ALA A 112 1.68 4.67 -1.64
CA ALA A 112 0.81 5.42 -0.74
C ALA A 112 1.41 5.53 0.67
N MET A 113 1.99 4.46 1.21
CA MET A 113 2.68 4.49 2.51
C MET A 113 3.90 5.40 2.49
N VAL A 114 4.71 5.37 1.43
CA VAL A 114 5.82 6.34 1.26
C VAL A 114 5.28 7.77 1.21
N ALA A 115 4.14 8.01 0.55
CA ALA A 115 3.52 9.33 0.55
C ALA A 115 3.08 9.77 1.96
N GLU A 116 2.46 8.88 2.74
CA GLU A 116 2.08 9.15 4.14
C GLU A 116 3.28 9.50 5.03
N GLU A 117 4.42 8.83 4.84
CA GLU A 117 5.68 9.14 5.54
C GLU A 117 6.23 10.53 5.21
N ASN A 118 5.97 11.03 4.00
CA ASN A 118 6.47 12.34 3.55
C ASN A 118 5.49 13.49 3.75
N LYS A 119 4.27 13.23 4.21
CA LYS A 119 3.30 14.29 4.48
C LYS A 119 3.83 15.23 5.55
N LYS A 120 3.80 16.53 5.24
CA LYS A 120 4.24 17.57 6.18
C LYS A 120 3.47 17.44 7.49
N PHE A 121 4.19 17.40 8.60
CA PHE A 121 3.63 17.25 9.96
C PHE A 121 2.91 15.93 10.24
N THR A 122 3.10 14.89 9.43
CA THR A 122 2.58 13.55 9.73
C THR A 122 3.02 13.09 11.13
N LYS A 123 2.11 12.48 11.87
CA LYS A 123 2.36 11.90 13.21
C LYS A 123 2.22 10.37 13.22
N LEU A 124 1.53 9.83 12.22
CA LEU A 124 1.22 8.41 12.09
C LEU A 124 2.01 7.76 10.95
N GLY A 125 2.34 8.52 9.90
CA GLY A 125 3.00 7.99 8.71
C GLY A 125 2.22 6.82 8.11
N LYS A 126 2.95 5.79 7.68
CA LYS A 126 2.38 4.56 7.09
C LYS A 126 1.44 3.78 8.02
N ARG A 127 1.48 4.00 9.35
CA ARG A 127 0.61 3.30 10.32
C ARG A 127 -0.88 3.48 10.00
N ILE A 128 -1.28 4.62 9.43
CA ILE A 128 -2.68 4.84 9.04
C ILE A 128 -3.16 3.86 7.96
N LYS A 129 -2.26 3.43 7.06
CA LYS A 129 -2.59 2.44 6.02
C LYS A 129 -2.63 1.03 6.61
N ARG A 130 -1.71 0.70 7.52
CA ARG A 130 -1.74 -0.57 8.24
C ARG A 130 -3.00 -0.73 9.10
N LEU A 131 -3.47 0.32 9.76
CA LEU A 131 -4.72 0.29 10.52
C LEU A 131 -5.91 -0.12 9.64
N GLY A 132 -6.11 0.55 8.51
CA GLY A 132 -7.21 0.23 7.60
C GLY A 132 -7.12 -1.19 7.03
N ILE A 133 -5.91 -1.67 6.73
CA ILE A 133 -5.70 -3.04 6.21
C ILE A 133 -5.92 -4.10 7.29
N HIS A 134 -5.43 -3.86 8.52
CA HIS A 134 -5.69 -4.74 9.66
C HIS A 134 -7.20 -4.84 9.92
N GLN A 135 -7.91 -3.71 9.92
CA GLN A 135 -9.36 -3.69 10.12
C GLN A 135 -10.11 -4.57 9.12
N ILE A 136 -9.78 -4.50 7.82
CA ILE A 136 -10.49 -5.31 6.82
C ILE A 136 -10.03 -6.77 6.78
N LEU A 137 -8.77 -7.09 7.09
CA LEU A 137 -8.23 -8.45 6.94
C LEU A 137 -8.16 -9.24 8.24
N GLN A 138 -8.25 -8.60 9.41
CA GLN A 138 -8.04 -9.27 10.71
C GLN A 138 -9.20 -9.03 11.68
N GLU A 139 -10.00 -7.98 11.46
CA GLU A 139 -11.20 -7.67 12.25
C GLU A 139 -12.50 -7.85 11.43
N ASP A 140 -12.38 -8.25 10.16
CA ASP A 140 -13.49 -8.35 9.20
C ASP A 140 -14.38 -7.09 9.13
N LEU A 141 -13.79 -5.92 9.36
CA LEU A 141 -14.52 -4.66 9.27
C LEU A 141 -14.88 -4.38 7.81
N ASN A 142 -16.09 -3.89 7.56
CA ASN A 142 -16.50 -3.61 6.19
C ASN A 142 -15.66 -2.49 5.56
N ILE A 143 -15.35 -2.63 4.27
CA ILE A 143 -14.51 -1.72 3.48
C ILE A 143 -14.92 -0.24 3.61
N SER A 144 -16.21 0.05 3.58
CA SER A 144 -16.73 1.41 3.71
C SER A 144 -16.56 1.98 5.11
N GLU A 145 -16.68 1.15 6.14
CA GLU A 145 -16.43 1.54 7.53
C GLU A 145 -14.95 1.78 7.75
N ALA A 146 -14.07 0.85 7.38
CA ALA A 146 -12.61 0.99 7.49
C ALA A 146 -12.12 2.26 6.76
N ALA A 147 -12.62 2.53 5.55
CA ALA A 147 -12.23 3.71 4.77
C ALA A 147 -12.71 5.05 5.37
N GLN A 148 -13.64 5.05 6.32
CA GLN A 148 -14.10 6.25 7.03
C GLN A 148 -13.70 6.26 8.51
N TYR A 149 -13.16 5.15 9.03
CA TYR A 149 -12.95 4.93 10.46
C TYR A 149 -12.16 6.06 11.13
N SER A 150 -11.03 6.45 10.53
CA SER A 150 -10.13 7.48 11.09
C SER A 150 -10.61 8.92 10.87
N LYS A 151 -11.72 9.15 10.16
CA LYS A 151 -12.18 10.48 9.78
C LYS A 151 -12.65 11.27 11.00
N GLY A 152 -11.97 12.37 11.27
CA GLY A 152 -12.29 13.26 12.40
C GLY A 152 -11.67 12.85 13.74
N MET A 153 -10.98 11.70 13.80
CA MET A 153 -10.25 11.29 14.99
C MET A 153 -8.97 12.12 15.17
N LYS A 154 -8.57 12.33 16.43
CA LYS A 154 -7.26 12.92 16.74
C LYS A 154 -6.17 11.87 16.50
N TRP A 155 -5.02 12.32 16.01
CA TRP A 155 -3.88 11.42 15.74
C TRP A 155 -3.45 10.58 16.94
N ARG A 156 -3.62 11.07 18.18
CA ARG A 156 -3.31 10.31 19.41
C ARG A 156 -4.23 9.11 19.60
N GLN A 157 -5.53 9.28 19.34
CA GLN A 157 -6.49 8.17 19.42
C GLN A 157 -6.13 7.10 18.39
N ILE A 158 -5.82 7.51 17.15
CA ILE A 158 -5.40 6.56 16.11
C ILE A 158 -4.05 5.91 16.48
N HIS A 159 -3.15 6.64 17.14
CA HIS A 159 -1.89 6.08 17.65
C HIS A 159 -2.17 4.97 18.67
N ASP A 160 -3.07 5.19 19.61
CA ASP A 160 -3.46 4.22 20.64
C ASP A 160 -4.10 2.98 20.00
N GLU A 161 -5.02 3.15 19.04
CA GLU A 161 -5.62 2.05 18.26
C GLU A 161 -4.57 1.17 17.55
N CYS A 162 -3.52 1.78 17.00
CA CYS A 162 -2.43 1.04 16.36
C CYS A 162 -1.60 0.28 17.41
N VAL A 163 -1.28 0.92 18.55
CA VAL A 163 -0.51 0.29 19.65
C VAL A 163 -1.25 -0.92 20.21
N GLU A 164 -2.55 -0.82 20.43
CA GLU A 164 -3.39 -1.92 20.93
C GLU A 164 -3.37 -3.14 20.00
N ARG A 165 -3.21 -2.92 18.69
CA ARG A 165 -3.07 -3.97 17.66
C ARG A 165 -1.61 -4.40 17.42
N GLY A 166 -0.67 -3.85 18.17
CA GLY A 166 0.74 -4.25 18.15
C GLY A 166 1.59 -3.61 17.05
N PHE A 167 1.24 -2.42 16.53
CA PHE A 167 2.04 -1.71 15.52
C PHE A 167 2.01 -0.18 15.60
#